data_AF-A0A194XP82-F1
#
_entry.id   AF-A0A194XP82-F1
#
_cell.length_a   1.000
_cell.length_b   1.000
_cell.length_c   1.000
_cell.angle_alpha   90.00
_cell.angle_beta   90.00
_cell.angle_gamma   90.00
#
_symmetry.space_group_name_H-M   'P 1'
#
loop_
_entity.id
_entity.type
_entity.pdbx_description
1 polymer ?
#
loop_
_entity_poly.entity_id
_entity_poly.type
_entity_poly.pdbx_seq_one_letter_code
_entity_poly.pdbx_strand_id
1 'polypeptide(L)'
;MVGPSGGAPSVVGLEGMPAPAPRPRGPKLKFTPEDDALLVDLKENKSLTWKQIAEFFPGRSSGTLQVRYCTKLKAKTTQWTEETIQKLRTALHDYEQEKWRIVAQKVGTGFTSAACKDKARELSEL
;
A
#
# COMPACT_ATOMS: atom_id res chain seq x y z
N MET A 1 -4.42 19.56 -28.20
CA MET A 1 -5.16 20.46 -27.28
C MET A 1 -6.34 19.68 -26.72
N VAL A 2 -6.49 19.68 -25.38
CA VAL A 2 -7.66 19.32 -24.52
C VAL A 2 -8.61 18.17 -24.91
N GLY A 3 -8.79 17.20 -24.00
CA GLY A 3 -9.81 16.14 -24.12
C GLY A 3 -11.23 16.60 -23.75
N PRO A 4 -12.19 15.66 -23.72
CA PRO A 4 -13.09 15.62 -22.57
C PRO A 4 -13.29 14.19 -22.04
N SER A 5 -13.26 14.09 -20.71
CA SER A 5 -13.77 13.00 -19.92
C SER A 5 -15.28 12.86 -20.15
N GLY A 6 -15.75 11.71 -20.63
CA GLY A 6 -17.17 11.40 -20.77
C GLY A 6 -17.47 10.05 -20.15
N GLY A 7 -17.81 10.03 -18.86
CA GLY A 7 -18.38 8.85 -18.22
C GLY A 7 -19.63 8.40 -18.98
N ALA A 8 -19.87 7.08 -19.01
CA ALA A 8 -21.05 6.52 -19.66
C ALA A 8 -22.32 7.24 -19.14
N PRO A 9 -23.20 7.74 -20.02
CA PRO A 9 -24.40 8.45 -19.59
C PRO A 9 -25.28 7.50 -18.77
N SER A 10 -25.76 8.00 -17.62
CA SER A 10 -26.67 7.25 -16.76
C SER A 10 -28.02 7.09 -17.46
N VAL A 11 -28.37 5.86 -17.80
CA VAL A 11 -29.65 5.51 -18.47
C VAL A 11 -30.81 5.31 -17.48
N VAL A 12 -30.62 5.70 -16.21
CA VAL A 12 -31.60 5.48 -15.15
C VAL A 12 -32.70 6.55 -15.26
N GLY A 13 -33.82 6.19 -15.89
CA GLY A 13 -35.00 7.06 -16.00
C GLY A 13 -35.69 7.11 -17.37
N LEU A 14 -35.27 6.30 -18.36
CA LEU A 14 -35.97 6.22 -19.65
C LEU A 14 -37.29 5.44 -19.52
N GLU A 15 -38.36 6.02 -20.05
CA GLU A 15 -39.73 5.51 -19.98
C GLU A 15 -39.83 4.15 -20.71
N GLY A 16 -40.16 3.09 -19.96
CA GLY A 16 -40.17 1.71 -20.44
C GLY A 16 -39.15 0.76 -19.78
N MET A 17 -38.24 1.27 -18.94
CA MET A 17 -37.29 0.43 -18.19
C MET A 17 -37.84 0.03 -16.80
N PRO A 18 -37.65 -1.23 -16.37
CA PRO A 18 -38.09 -1.67 -15.05
C PRO A 18 -37.35 -0.91 -13.95
N ALA A 19 -38.05 -0.61 -12.85
CA ALA A 19 -37.46 0.05 -11.70
C ALA A 19 -36.17 -0.66 -11.26
N PRO A 20 -35.07 0.07 -10.96
CA PRO A 20 -33.82 -0.55 -10.57
C PRO A 20 -34.05 -1.50 -9.39
N ALA A 21 -33.60 -2.74 -9.55
CA ALA A 21 -33.85 -3.80 -8.59
C ALA A 21 -33.54 -3.33 -7.15
N PRO A 22 -34.45 -3.52 -6.19
CA PRO A 22 -34.21 -3.12 -4.81
C PRO A 22 -32.96 -3.84 -4.33
N ARG A 23 -31.93 -3.07 -3.96
CA ARG A 23 -30.69 -3.63 -3.44
C ARG A 23 -31.05 -4.51 -2.23
N PRO A 24 -30.69 -5.80 -2.19
CA PRO A 24 -30.95 -6.62 -1.02
C PRO A 24 -30.17 -6.04 0.16
N ARG A 25 -30.86 -5.32 1.04
CA ARG A 25 -30.31 -4.83 2.30
C ARG A 25 -30.48 -5.92 3.34
N GLY A 26 -29.75 -7.02 3.15
CA GLY A 26 -29.46 -7.94 4.25
C GLY A 26 -28.64 -7.23 5.34
N PRO A 27 -28.55 -7.78 6.55
CA PRO A 27 -27.69 -7.25 7.60
C PRO A 27 -26.28 -7.04 7.04
N LYS A 28 -25.75 -5.81 7.10
CA LYS A 28 -24.37 -5.52 6.71
C LYS A 28 -23.44 -6.23 7.70
N LEU A 29 -23.05 -7.46 7.39
CA LEU A 29 -22.01 -8.20 8.11
C LEU A 29 -20.74 -7.35 8.11
N LYS A 30 -20.44 -6.73 9.25
CA LYS A 30 -19.22 -5.95 9.44
C LYS A 30 -18.04 -6.90 9.62
N PHE A 31 -16.89 -6.52 9.11
CA PHE A 31 -15.63 -7.22 9.42
C PHE A 31 -15.29 -7.02 10.89
N THR A 32 -15.12 -8.13 11.59
CA THR A 32 -14.61 -8.18 12.97
C THR A 32 -13.08 -8.28 12.97
N PRO A 33 -12.40 -7.98 14.10
CA PRO A 33 -10.97 -8.25 14.24
C PRO A 33 -10.60 -9.71 13.99
N GLU A 34 -11.46 -10.63 14.41
CA GLU A 34 -11.29 -12.08 14.23
C GLU A 34 -11.37 -12.45 12.75
N ASP A 35 -12.31 -11.86 12.02
CA ASP A 35 -12.39 -12.01 10.56
C ASP A 35 -11.13 -11.50 9.86
N ASP A 36 -10.61 -10.35 10.29
CA ASP A 36 -9.42 -9.75 9.71
C ASP A 36 -8.17 -10.62 9.98
N ALA A 37 -8.05 -11.17 11.20
CA ALA A 37 -6.97 -12.08 11.55
C ALA A 37 -7.03 -13.38 10.74
N LEU A 38 -8.22 -13.98 10.60
CA LEU A 38 -8.41 -15.17 9.78
C LEU A 38 -8.10 -14.89 8.31
N LEU A 39 -8.54 -13.74 7.78
CA LEU A 39 -8.29 -13.35 6.40
C LEU A 39 -6.79 -13.21 6.11
N VAL A 40 -6.04 -12.65 7.06
CA VAL A 40 -4.58 -12.53 6.99
C VAL A 40 -3.91 -13.90 7.03
N ASP A 41 -4.25 -14.76 8.00
CA ASP A 41 -3.64 -16.09 8.14
C ASP A 41 -3.84 -16.94 6.87
N LEU A 42 -5.07 -16.99 6.36
CA LEU A 42 -5.37 -17.76 5.16
C LEU A 42 -4.61 -17.23 3.93
N LYS A 43 -4.37 -15.92 3.86
CA LYS A 43 -3.72 -15.29 2.69
C LYS A 43 -2.19 -15.33 2.74
N GLU A 44 -1.60 -15.12 3.91
CA GLU A 44 -0.14 -14.98 4.09
C GLU A 44 0.51 -16.26 4.59
N ASN A 45 -0.10 -16.94 5.56
CA ASN A 45 0.47 -18.16 6.15
C ASN A 45 0.09 -19.40 5.34
N LYS A 46 -1.17 -19.52 4.93
CA LYS A 46 -1.66 -20.67 4.13
C LYS A 46 -1.59 -20.45 2.62
N SER A 47 -1.26 -19.23 2.19
CA SER A 47 -1.09 -18.87 0.77
C SER A 47 -2.28 -19.27 -0.12
N LEU A 48 -3.50 -19.22 0.40
CA LEU A 48 -4.70 -19.62 -0.33
C LEU A 48 -5.11 -18.56 -1.37
N THR A 49 -5.79 -19.02 -2.42
CA THR A 49 -6.42 -18.11 -3.40
C THR A 49 -7.65 -17.44 -2.81
N TRP A 50 -8.03 -16.26 -3.31
CA TRP A 50 -9.22 -15.55 -2.84
C TRP A 50 -10.52 -16.36 -2.96
N LYS A 51 -10.58 -17.26 -3.93
CA LYS A 51 -11.72 -18.18 -4.10
C LYS A 51 -11.80 -19.18 -2.94
N GLN A 52 -10.67 -19.82 -2.60
CA GLN A 52 -10.59 -20.74 -1.47
C GLN A 52 -10.82 -20.03 -0.14
N ILE A 53 -10.28 -18.83 0.02
CA ILE A 53 -10.50 -18.02 1.23
C ILE A 53 -11.99 -17.72 1.41
N ALA A 54 -12.74 -17.44 0.34
CA ALA A 54 -14.17 -17.15 0.43
C ALA A 54 -14.99 -18.33 0.98
N GLU A 55 -14.51 -19.57 0.87
CA GLU A 55 -15.16 -20.75 1.46
C GLU A 55 -15.17 -20.69 3.00
N PHE A 56 -14.24 -19.95 3.61
CA PHE A 56 -14.17 -19.73 5.07
C PHE A 56 -14.98 -18.52 5.55
N PHE A 57 -15.55 -17.71 4.64
CA PHE A 57 -16.33 -16.52 4.97
C PHE A 57 -17.75 -16.59 4.36
N PRO A 58 -18.68 -17.32 5.01
CA PRO A 58 -20.04 -17.45 4.50
C PRO A 58 -20.70 -16.07 4.34
N GLY A 59 -21.30 -15.83 3.18
CA GLY A 59 -21.95 -14.56 2.86
C GLY A 59 -21.01 -13.42 2.44
N ARG A 60 -19.69 -13.67 2.27
CA ARG A 60 -18.74 -12.71 1.68
C ARG A 60 -18.19 -13.25 0.37
N SER A 61 -18.13 -12.38 -0.64
CA SER A 61 -17.50 -12.73 -1.91
C SER A 61 -15.97 -12.58 -1.82
N SER A 62 -15.25 -13.38 -2.61
CA SER A 62 -13.80 -13.29 -2.77
C SER A 62 -13.32 -11.86 -3.11
N GLY A 63 -14.06 -11.13 -3.95
CA GLY A 63 -13.78 -9.74 -4.28
C GLY A 63 -13.87 -8.80 -3.07
N THR A 64 -14.87 -8.99 -2.20
CA THR A 64 -15.02 -8.19 -0.97
C THR A 64 -13.84 -8.42 -0.02
N LEU A 65 -13.41 -9.67 0.12
CA LEU A 65 -12.27 -10.06 0.96
C LEU A 65 -10.95 -9.50 0.41
N GLN A 66 -10.75 -9.55 -0.91
CA GLN A 66 -9.58 -8.97 -1.57
C GLN A 66 -9.50 -7.45 -1.33
N VAL A 67 -10.62 -6.72 -1.50
CA VAL A 67 -10.64 -5.28 -1.23
C VAL A 67 -10.35 -4.98 0.24
N ARG A 68 -10.98 -5.72 1.17
CA ARG A 68 -10.70 -5.57 2.62
C ARG A 68 -9.22 -5.76 2.91
N TYR A 69 -8.63 -6.84 2.40
CA TYR A 69 -7.24 -7.16 2.63
C TYR A 69 -6.30 -6.09 2.06
N CYS A 70 -6.46 -5.73 0.78
CA CYS A 70 -5.59 -4.76 0.12
C CYS A 70 -5.68 -3.34 0.73
N THR A 71 -6.87 -2.93 1.21
CA THR A 71 -7.08 -1.57 1.71
C THR A 71 -6.86 -1.40 3.20
N LYS A 72 -7.03 -2.46 4.01
CA LYS A 72 -7.01 -2.36 5.49
C LYS A 72 -5.99 -3.26 6.18
N LEU A 73 -5.57 -4.37 5.57
CA LEU A 73 -4.82 -5.43 6.26
C LEU A 73 -3.40 -5.64 5.72
N LYS A 74 -3.20 -5.54 4.41
CA LYS A 74 -1.91 -5.83 3.75
C LYS A 74 -0.75 -5.04 4.37
N ALA A 75 -0.91 -3.72 4.53
CA ALA A 75 0.13 -2.87 5.10
C ALA A 75 0.48 -3.21 6.56
N LYS A 76 -0.50 -3.68 7.35
CA LYS A 76 -0.28 -4.11 8.73
C LYS A 76 0.43 -5.46 8.83
N THR A 77 0.35 -6.24 7.75
CA THR A 77 0.86 -7.62 7.69
C THR A 77 2.16 -7.72 6.92
N THR A 78 2.61 -6.66 6.26
CA THR A 78 3.96 -6.59 5.70
C THR A 78 4.97 -6.82 6.82
N GLN A 79 5.47 -8.05 6.89
CA GLN A 79 6.51 -8.43 7.82
C GLN A 79 7.84 -7.96 7.25
N TRP A 80 8.59 -7.24 8.06
CA TRP A 80 9.98 -6.92 7.79
C TRP A 80 10.80 -8.20 7.99
N THR A 81 11.11 -8.90 6.89
CA THR A 81 12.00 -10.06 6.91
C THR A 81 13.46 -9.60 7.00
N GLU A 82 14.35 -10.44 7.52
CA GLU A 82 15.79 -10.11 7.60
C GLU A 82 16.36 -9.70 6.24
N GLU A 83 15.92 -10.34 5.15
CA GLU A 83 16.30 -9.96 3.79
C GLU A 83 15.86 -8.53 3.43
N THR A 84 14.61 -8.17 3.71
CA THR A 84 14.09 -6.81 3.44
C THR A 84 14.72 -5.76 4.34
N ILE A 85 15.00 -6.11 5.60
CA ILE A 85 15.73 -5.28 6.55
C ILE A 85 17.17 -5.06 6.06
N GLN A 86 17.83 -6.12 5.59
CA GLN A 86 19.18 -6.02 5.04
C GLN A 86 19.21 -5.13 3.79
N LYS A 87 18.25 -5.31 2.87
CA LYS A 87 18.09 -4.41 1.72
C LYS A 87 17.86 -2.96 2.13
N LEU A 88 17.05 -2.72 3.16
CA LEU A 88 16.83 -1.38 3.72
C LEU A 88 18.13 -0.80 4.30
N ARG A 89 18.88 -1.58 5.09
CA ARG A 89 20.18 -1.15 5.65
C ARG A 89 21.16 -0.77 4.55
N THR A 90 21.28 -1.60 3.51
CA THR A 90 22.14 -1.31 2.35
C THR A 90 21.71 -0.02 1.65
N ALA A 91 20.41 0.15 1.37
CA ALA A 91 19.89 1.35 0.72
C ALA A 91 20.14 2.62 1.54
N LEU A 92 19.98 2.56 2.86
CA LEU A 92 20.31 3.68 3.76
C LEU A 92 21.80 4.01 3.73
N HIS A 93 22.66 2.99 3.78
CA HIS A 93 24.11 3.18 3.72
C HIS A 93 24.55 3.80 2.39
N ASP A 94 24.02 3.35 1.26
CA ASP A 94 24.32 3.90 -0.06
C ASP A 94 23.85 5.36 -0.18
N TYR A 95 22.65 5.66 0.34
CA TYR A 95 22.18 7.03 0.44
C TYR A 95 23.10 7.89 1.30
N GLU A 96 23.59 7.38 2.43
CA GLU A 96 24.54 8.10 3.28
C GLU A 96 25.89 8.35 2.62
N GLN A 97 26.30 7.52 1.67
CA GLN A 97 27.52 7.77 0.89
C GLN A 97 27.28 8.79 -0.21
N GLU A 98 26.17 8.67 -0.94
CA GLU A 98 25.86 9.56 -2.06
C GLU A 98 25.42 10.95 -1.59
N LYS A 99 24.76 11.07 -0.43
CA LYS A 99 24.30 12.37 0.09
C LYS A 99 25.44 13.37 0.20
N TRP A 100 26.64 12.92 0.60
CA TRP A 100 27.78 13.82 0.76
C TRP A 100 28.43 14.21 -0.55
N ARG A 101 28.33 13.39 -1.60
CA ARG A 101 28.68 13.82 -2.97
C ARG A 101 27.80 14.97 -3.40
N ILE A 102 26.49 14.81 -3.23
CA ILE A 102 25.51 15.84 -3.59
C ILE A 102 25.75 17.13 -2.78
N VAL A 103 26.02 17.00 -1.49
CA VAL A 103 26.33 18.15 -0.62
C VAL A 103 27.62 18.83 -1.08
N ALA A 104 28.71 18.09 -1.31
CA ALA A 104 29.97 18.67 -1.77
C ALA A 104 29.82 19.45 -3.09
N GLN A 105 29.04 18.92 -4.04
CA GLN A 105 28.71 19.63 -5.28
C GLN A 105 27.98 20.96 -5.02
N LYS A 106 27.07 21.01 -4.04
CA LYS A 106 26.38 22.26 -3.66
C LYS A 106 27.27 23.24 -2.90
N VAL A 107 28.18 22.75 -2.07
CA VAL A 107 29.08 23.59 -1.25
C VAL A 107 30.10 24.32 -2.14
N GLY A 108 30.55 23.68 -3.22
CA GLY A 108 31.36 24.32 -4.25
C GLY A 108 32.58 23.51 -4.68
N THR A 109 33.25 23.96 -5.73
CA THR A 109 34.45 23.32 -6.27
C THR A 109 35.61 23.46 -5.29
N GLY A 110 36.05 22.36 -4.68
CA GLY A 110 37.17 22.33 -3.74
C GLY A 110 36.91 21.51 -2.47
N PHE A 111 35.65 21.18 -2.20
CA PHE A 111 35.28 20.35 -1.06
C PHE A 111 35.03 18.91 -1.51
N THR A 112 35.60 17.95 -0.79
CA THR A 112 35.32 16.53 -1.02
C THR A 112 34.11 16.11 -0.20
N SER A 113 33.41 15.05 -0.63
CA SER A 113 32.30 14.46 0.11
C SER A 113 32.68 14.14 1.56
N ALA A 114 33.91 13.65 1.78
CA ALA A 114 34.43 13.35 3.11
C ALA A 114 34.58 14.61 3.98
N ALA A 115 35.12 15.70 3.42
CA ALA A 115 35.26 16.97 4.14
C ALA A 115 33.90 17.58 4.52
N CYS A 116 32.90 17.51 3.62
CA CYS A 116 31.55 17.97 3.92
C CYS A 116 30.87 17.12 5.00
N LYS A 117 31.09 15.80 4.99
CA LYS A 117 30.58 14.88 6.02
C LYS A 117 31.14 15.19 7.39
N ASP A 118 32.46 15.31 7.48
CA ASP A 118 33.17 15.56 8.74
C ASP A 118 32.72 16.90 9.32
N LYS A 119 32.67 17.94 8.48
CA LYS A 119 32.23 19.26 8.93
C LYS A 119 30.77 19.30 9.37
N ALA A 120 29.89 18.58 8.69
CA ALA A 120 28.49 18.48 9.10
C ALA A 120 28.30 17.73 10.43
N ARG A 121 29.17 16.77 10.74
CA ARG A 121 29.17 16.08 12.04
C ARG A 121 29.56 17.03 13.17
N GLU A 122 30.63 17.81 12.99
CA GLU A 122 31.03 18.85 13.95
C GLU A 122 29.90 19.86 14.22
N LEU A 123 29.20 20.29 13.15
CA LEU A 123 28.08 21.23 13.26
C LEU A 123 26.84 20.64 13.95
N SER A 124 26.69 19.31 13.98
CA SER A 124 25.56 18.64 14.65
C SER A 124 25.80 18.35 16.13
N GLU A 125 27.05 18.40 16.59
CA GLU A 125 27.45 18.23 18.00
C GLU A 125 27.62 19.57 18.74
N LEU A 126 27.27 20.68 18.07
CA LEU A 126 27.23 22.06 18.57
C LEU A 126 25.78 22.51 18.77
#